data_AF-A0A270B5Q9-F1
#
_entry.id   AF-A0A270B5Q9-F1
#
_cell.length_a   1.000
_cell.length_b   1.000
_cell.length_c   1.000
_cell.angle_alpha   90.00
_cell.angle_beta   90.00
_cell.angle_gamma   90.00
#
_symmetry.space_group_name_H-M   'P 1'
#
loop_
_entity.id
_entity.type
_entity.pdbx_description
1 polymer ?
#
loop_
_entity_poly.entity_id
_entity_poly.type
_entity_poly.pdbx_seq_one_letter_code
_entity_poly.pdbx_strand_id
1 'polypeptide(L)'
;MGRAAKGEGAGHARPGSGQMDSFLDVLAETSNVSAAARAAGIAANAMYRERRRNPAFAARWHEALCEGFARLEAELLSEALIAPSGNVKEATLKSRAQKYRLGLSLLAAHRAAVRGTVPVAPGAGAADAKARLGAKIRAMQTRVRAEAGSSAEDNAP
;
A
#
# COMPACT_ATOMS: atom_id res chain seq x y z
N MET A 1 42.99 20.84 -28.36
CA MET A 1 41.98 21.14 -27.32
C MET A 1 40.64 20.64 -27.82
N GLY A 2 39.80 19.85 -27.14
CA GLY A 2 39.85 19.26 -25.81
C GLY A 2 38.96 18.01 -25.82
N ARG A 3 39.37 16.99 -25.06
CA ARG A 3 38.64 15.74 -24.88
C ARG A 3 37.27 16.02 -24.25
N ALA A 4 36.19 15.63 -24.92
CA ALA A 4 34.91 15.45 -24.27
C ALA A 4 35.03 14.23 -23.34
N ALA A 5 35.09 14.48 -22.04
CA ALA A 5 35.02 13.45 -21.02
C ALA A 5 33.65 12.77 -21.12
N LYS A 6 33.62 11.63 -21.82
CA LYS A 6 32.52 10.69 -21.78
C LYS A 6 32.46 10.16 -20.34
N GLY A 7 31.35 10.42 -19.64
CA GLY A 7 31.10 9.95 -18.28
C GLY A 7 31.07 8.43 -18.24
N GLU A 8 32.24 7.81 -18.15
CA GLU A 8 32.44 6.40 -17.88
C GLU A 8 32.23 6.17 -16.38
N GLY A 9 31.20 5.40 -15.99
CA GLY A 9 31.11 4.81 -14.65
C GLY A 9 29.75 4.81 -13.93
N ALA A 10 28.71 5.50 -14.39
CA ALA A 10 27.46 5.64 -13.60
C ALA A 10 26.38 4.56 -13.85
N GLY A 11 26.67 3.54 -14.66
CA GLY A 11 25.63 2.63 -15.20
C GLY A 11 25.22 1.45 -14.32
N HIS A 12 25.94 1.11 -13.25
CA HIS A 12 25.72 -0.16 -12.52
C HIS A 12 25.82 -0.08 -10.99
N ALA A 13 26.01 1.11 -10.42
CA ALA A 13 26.14 1.27 -8.96
C ALA A 13 24.84 0.87 -8.23
N ARG A 14 25.00 0.22 -7.07
CA ARG A 14 23.90 -0.07 -6.16
C ARG A 14 23.36 1.26 -5.61
N PRO A 15 22.03 1.46 -5.53
CA PRO A 15 21.49 2.65 -4.89
C PRO A 15 22.02 2.81 -3.46
N GLY A 16 22.50 4.01 -3.12
CA GLY A 16 22.82 4.35 -1.73
C GLY A 16 21.55 4.54 -0.89
N SER A 17 21.67 4.56 0.44
CA SER A 17 20.53 4.77 1.35
C SER A 17 19.78 6.07 1.06
N GLY A 18 20.48 7.19 0.91
CA GLY A 18 19.84 8.48 0.61
C GLY A 18 19.10 8.50 -0.74
N GLN A 19 19.59 7.75 -1.74
CA GLN A 19 18.87 7.59 -3.02
C GLN A 19 17.61 6.74 -2.84
N MET A 20 17.69 5.67 -2.04
CA MET A 20 16.53 4.83 -1.71
C MET A 20 15.47 5.63 -0.95
N ASP A 21 15.87 6.45 0.02
CA ASP A 21 14.94 7.25 0.81
C ASP A 21 14.26 8.31 -0.07
N SER A 22 15.03 9.11 -0.83
CA SER A 22 14.47 10.08 -1.78
C SER A 22 13.55 9.44 -2.83
N PHE A 23 13.89 8.25 -3.30
CA PHE A 23 13.05 7.49 -4.21
C PHE A 23 11.71 7.11 -3.56
N LEU A 24 11.74 6.61 -2.32
CA LEU A 24 10.54 6.19 -1.61
C LEU A 24 9.61 7.36 -1.30
N ASP A 25 10.16 8.51 -0.90
CA ASP A 25 9.38 9.71 -0.61
C ASP A 25 8.59 10.17 -1.85
N VAL A 26 9.26 10.29 -3.00
CA VAL A 26 8.61 10.70 -4.25
C VAL A 26 7.66 9.63 -4.77
N LEU A 27 7.95 8.35 -4.52
CA LEU A 27 7.05 7.26 -4.88
C LEU A 27 5.76 7.30 -4.06
N ALA A 28 5.87 7.60 -2.76
CA ALA A 28 4.72 7.78 -1.87
C ALA A 28 3.88 9.00 -2.25
N GLU A 29 4.48 10.04 -2.81
CA GLU A 29 3.73 11.22 -3.27
C GLU A 29 3.03 10.99 -4.62
N THR A 30 3.71 10.32 -5.57
CA THR A 30 3.30 10.34 -6.99
C THR A 30 2.85 9.00 -7.55
N SER A 31 3.12 7.89 -6.85
CA SER A 31 3.01 6.53 -7.38
C SER A 31 3.78 6.29 -8.70
N ASN A 32 4.73 7.16 -9.05
CA ASN A 32 5.44 7.13 -10.34
C ASN A 32 6.91 6.78 -10.17
N VAL A 33 7.25 5.52 -10.49
CA VAL A 33 8.62 4.98 -10.38
C VAL A 33 9.63 5.75 -11.24
N SER A 34 9.24 6.20 -12.44
CA SER A 34 10.16 6.93 -13.32
C SER A 34 10.46 8.32 -12.79
N ALA A 35 9.46 9.00 -12.22
CA ALA A 35 9.64 10.29 -11.57
C ALA A 35 10.49 10.17 -10.31
N ALA A 36 10.19 9.18 -9.45
CA ALA A 36 10.95 8.89 -8.24
C ALA A 36 12.41 8.54 -8.53
N ALA A 37 12.68 7.72 -9.55
CA ALA A 37 14.04 7.37 -9.96
C ALA A 37 14.83 8.60 -10.45
N ARG A 38 14.17 9.48 -11.22
CA ARG A 38 14.77 10.75 -11.66
C ARG A 38 15.11 11.65 -10.48
N ALA A 39 14.21 11.78 -9.50
CA ALA A 39 14.43 12.58 -8.31
C ALA A 39 15.61 12.06 -7.47
N ALA A 40 15.74 10.73 -7.34
CA ALA A 40 16.86 10.08 -6.67
C ALA A 40 18.17 10.06 -7.49
N GLY A 41 18.17 10.63 -8.71
CA GLY A 41 19.35 10.69 -9.58
C GLY A 41 19.87 9.33 -10.03
N ILE A 42 18.99 8.32 -10.17
CA ILE A 42 19.39 6.94 -10.51
C ILE A 42 18.47 6.30 -11.54
N ALA A 43 18.99 5.35 -12.31
CA ALA A 43 18.18 4.60 -13.26
C ALA A 43 17.13 3.72 -12.54
N ALA A 44 15.89 3.74 -13.02
CA ALA A 44 14.80 2.91 -12.48
C ALA A 44 15.16 1.41 -12.47
N ASN A 45 15.93 0.94 -13.45
CA ASN A 45 16.40 -0.45 -13.50
C ASN A 45 17.28 -0.84 -12.29
N ALA A 46 18.09 0.08 -11.77
CA ALA A 46 18.89 -0.16 -10.57
C ALA A 46 17.99 -0.27 -9.33
N MET A 47 16.96 0.56 -9.24
CA MET A 47 15.95 0.52 -8.18
C MET A 47 15.14 -0.79 -8.20
N TYR A 48 14.69 -1.26 -9.36
CA TYR A 48 14.05 -2.57 -9.50
C TYR A 48 14.98 -3.74 -9.14
N ARG A 49 16.27 -3.64 -9.49
CA ARG A 49 17.26 -4.65 -9.13
C ARG A 49 17.50 -4.70 -7.63
N GLU A 50 17.57 -3.54 -6.97
CA GLU A 50 17.67 -3.45 -5.52
C GLU A 50 16.43 -4.03 -4.84
N ARG A 51 15.23 -3.69 -5.32
CA ARG A 51 13.95 -4.24 -4.82
C ARG A 51 13.92 -5.78 -4.81
N ARG A 52 14.49 -6.43 -5.84
CA ARG A 52 14.54 -7.90 -5.90
C ARG A 52 15.53 -8.52 -4.91
N ARG A 53 16.58 -7.78 -4.52
CA ARG A 53 17.69 -8.28 -3.71
C ARG A 53 17.58 -7.93 -2.23
N ASN A 54 16.82 -6.87 -1.92
CA ASN A 54 16.69 -6.31 -0.60
C ASN A 54 15.21 -6.37 -0.14
N PRO A 55 14.83 -7.39 0.64
CA PRO A 55 13.45 -7.54 1.12
C PRO A 55 12.96 -6.37 1.96
N ALA A 56 13.83 -5.74 2.75
CA ALA A 56 13.46 -4.58 3.56
C ALA A 56 13.12 -3.37 2.67
N PHE A 57 13.92 -3.12 1.63
CA PHE A 57 13.60 -2.09 0.64
C PHE A 57 12.34 -2.43 -0.15
N ALA A 58 12.11 -3.71 -0.47
CA ALA A 58 10.87 -4.14 -1.12
C ALA A 58 9.62 -3.87 -0.27
N ALA A 59 9.70 -4.09 1.05
CA ALA A 59 8.62 -3.76 1.98
C ALA A 59 8.35 -2.25 2.00
N ARG A 60 9.40 -1.43 2.18
CA ARG A 60 9.28 0.04 2.16
C ARG A 60 8.74 0.57 0.82
N TRP A 61 9.18 -0.01 -0.31
CA TRP A 61 8.65 0.30 -1.64
C TRP A 61 7.16 0.04 -1.73
N HIS A 62 6.74 -1.11 -1.20
CA HIS A 62 5.35 -1.50 -1.19
C HIS A 62 4.50 -0.55 -0.33
N GLU A 63 4.99 -0.18 0.85
CA GLU A 63 4.37 0.82 1.73
C GLU A 63 4.21 2.16 1.00
N ALA A 64 5.26 2.66 0.35
CA ALA A 64 5.21 3.88 -0.44
C ALA A 64 4.17 3.82 -1.56
N LEU A 65 4.06 2.70 -2.29
CA LEU A 65 3.00 2.53 -3.30
C LEU A 65 1.60 2.57 -2.67
N CYS A 66 1.41 1.93 -1.51
CA CYS A 66 0.12 1.95 -0.82
C CYS A 66 -0.29 3.38 -0.45
N GLU A 67 0.65 4.16 0.06
CA GLU A 67 0.44 5.56 0.39
C GLU A 67 0.09 6.39 -0.85
N GLY A 68 0.90 6.29 -1.91
CA GLY A 68 0.65 7.03 -3.15
C GLY A 68 -0.68 6.71 -3.79
N PHE A 69 -1.09 5.43 -3.80
CA PHE A 69 -2.41 5.07 -4.32
C PHE A 69 -3.54 5.56 -3.43
N ALA A 70 -3.33 5.63 -2.11
CA ALA A 70 -4.33 6.20 -1.22
C ALA A 70 -4.50 7.70 -1.43
N ARG A 71 -3.40 8.41 -1.68
CA ARG A 71 -3.43 9.82 -2.05
C ARG A 71 -4.14 10.06 -3.37
N LEU A 72 -3.78 9.31 -4.42
CA LEU A 72 -4.43 9.40 -5.73
C LEU A 72 -5.94 9.12 -5.65
N GLU A 73 -6.36 8.17 -4.81
CA GLU A 73 -7.78 7.94 -4.60
C GLU A 73 -8.47 9.14 -3.94
N ALA A 74 -7.87 9.74 -2.90
CA ALA A 74 -8.42 10.91 -2.24
C ALA A 74 -8.53 12.11 -3.18
N GLU A 75 -7.50 12.35 -4.01
CA GLU A 75 -7.51 13.38 -5.04
C GLU A 75 -8.63 13.12 -6.06
N LEU A 76 -8.74 11.89 -6.58
CA LEU A 76 -9.78 11.51 -7.53
C LEU A 76 -11.19 11.66 -6.95
N LEU A 77 -11.39 11.32 -5.68
CA LEU A 77 -12.65 11.51 -4.96
C LEU A 77 -12.98 13.00 -4.82
N SER A 78 -12.01 13.83 -4.41
CA SER A 78 -12.20 15.27 -4.30
C SER A 78 -12.59 15.89 -5.65
N GLU A 79 -11.92 15.50 -6.73
CA GLU A 79 -12.20 15.98 -8.08
C GLU A 79 -13.60 15.54 -8.55
N ALA A 80 -14.02 14.32 -8.19
CA ALA A 80 -15.33 13.79 -8.52
C ALA A 80 -16.47 14.45 -7.73
N LEU A 81 -16.20 14.91 -6.50
CA LEU A 81 -17.17 15.60 -5.65
C LEU A 81 -17.34 17.08 -6.01
N ILE A 82 -16.35 17.70 -6.66
CA ILE A 82 -16.47 19.08 -7.13
C ILE A 82 -17.55 19.15 -8.22
N ALA A 83 -18.65 19.83 -7.88
CA ALA A 83 -19.73 20.12 -8.80
C ALA A 83 -19.17 20.89 -10.01
N PRO A 84 -19.45 20.45 -11.25
CA PRO A 84 -19.10 21.21 -12.44
C PRO A 84 -19.80 22.57 -12.40
N SER A 85 -19.03 23.66 -12.45
CA SER A 85 -19.57 25.01 -12.58
C SER A 85 -19.82 25.34 -14.05
N GLY A 86 -20.95 26.00 -14.34
CA GLY A 86 -21.32 26.43 -15.68
C GLY A 86 -22.17 25.43 -16.48
N ASN A 87 -22.52 25.82 -17.71
CA ASN A 87 -23.44 25.05 -18.55
C ASN A 87 -22.69 23.93 -19.30
N VAL A 88 -22.40 22.84 -18.59
CA VAL A 88 -21.70 21.67 -19.15
C VAL A 88 -22.72 20.69 -19.74
N LYS A 89 -22.46 20.19 -20.95
CA LYS A 89 -23.32 19.18 -21.59
C LYS A 89 -23.43 17.92 -20.74
N GLU A 90 -24.62 17.37 -20.61
CA GLU A 90 -24.89 16.15 -19.82
C GLU A 90 -24.01 14.96 -20.23
N ALA A 91 -23.75 14.80 -21.54
CA ALA A 91 -22.85 13.77 -22.06
C ALA A 91 -21.42 13.89 -21.47
N THR A 92 -20.89 15.10 -21.33
CA THR A 92 -19.57 15.37 -20.74
C THR A 92 -19.54 15.01 -19.26
N LEU A 93 -20.62 15.30 -18.53
CA LEU A 93 -20.76 14.93 -17.11
C LEU A 93 -20.78 13.41 -16.92
N LYS A 94 -21.54 12.70 -17.77
CA LYS A 94 -21.59 11.22 -17.77
C LYS A 94 -20.23 10.60 -18.07
N SER A 95 -19.52 11.08 -19.11
CA SER A 95 -18.18 10.59 -19.43
C SER A 95 -17.18 10.83 -18.28
N ARG A 96 -17.26 11.99 -17.63
CA ARG A 96 -16.42 12.33 -16.47
C ARG A 96 -16.71 11.39 -15.28
N ALA A 97 -17.98 11.19 -14.94
CA ALA A 97 -18.38 10.26 -13.88
C ALA A 97 -17.95 8.82 -14.16
N GLN A 98 -18.07 8.35 -15.41
CA GLN A 98 -17.60 7.03 -15.81
C GLN A 98 -16.09 6.87 -15.65
N LYS A 99 -15.30 7.87 -16.05
CA LYS A 99 -13.84 7.88 -15.89
C LYS A 99 -13.46 7.77 -14.41
N TYR A 100 -14.07 8.56 -13.53
CA TYR A 100 -13.79 8.48 -12.09
C TYR A 100 -14.21 7.15 -11.47
N ARG A 101 -15.39 6.63 -11.83
CA ARG A 101 -15.84 5.32 -11.36
C ARG A 101 -14.86 4.21 -11.74
N LEU A 102 -14.34 4.22 -12.97
CA LEU A 102 -13.33 3.26 -13.42
C LEU A 102 -12.01 3.42 -12.65
N GLY A 103 -11.54 4.65 -12.49
CA GLY A 103 -10.32 4.95 -11.73
C GLY A 103 -10.38 4.46 -10.28
N LEU A 104 -11.47 4.79 -9.56
CA LEU A 104 -11.68 4.33 -8.19
C LEU A 104 -11.78 2.81 -8.08
N SER A 105 -12.43 2.15 -9.03
CA SER A 105 -12.55 0.68 -9.06
C SER A 105 -11.19 -0.01 -9.23
N LEU A 106 -10.33 0.53 -10.10
CA LEU A 106 -8.96 0.02 -10.30
C LEU A 106 -8.09 0.21 -9.04
N LEU A 107 -8.21 1.37 -8.37
CA LEU A 107 -7.50 1.64 -7.12
C LEU A 107 -7.97 0.71 -5.99
N ALA A 108 -9.28 0.48 -5.87
CA ALA A 108 -9.84 -0.47 -4.91
C ALA A 108 -9.35 -1.92 -5.17
N ALA A 109 -9.35 -2.35 -6.44
CA ALA A 109 -8.82 -3.65 -6.83
C ALA A 109 -7.33 -3.79 -6.52
N HIS A 110 -6.53 -2.75 -6.78
CA HIS A 110 -5.12 -2.72 -6.42
C HIS A 110 -4.94 -2.88 -4.90
N ARG A 111 -5.69 -2.14 -4.07
CA ARG A 111 -5.62 -2.30 -2.60
C ARG A 111 -6.00 -3.69 -2.12
N ALA A 112 -7.00 -4.31 -2.74
CA ALA A 112 -7.40 -5.68 -2.43
C ALA A 112 -6.30 -6.69 -2.78
N ALA A 113 -5.70 -6.55 -3.97
CA ALA A 113 -4.57 -7.38 -4.40
C ALA A 113 -3.37 -7.21 -3.45
N VAL A 114 -3.02 -5.97 -3.10
CA VAL A 114 -1.95 -5.64 -2.17
C VAL A 114 -2.17 -6.28 -0.80
N ARG A 115 -3.35 -6.12 -0.21
CA ARG A 115 -3.68 -6.75 1.09
C ARG A 115 -3.67 -8.27 1.03
N GLY A 116 -4.04 -8.85 -0.12
CA GLY A 116 -3.97 -10.29 -0.37
C GLY A 116 -2.56 -10.84 -0.59
N THR A 117 -1.57 -9.97 -0.86
CA THR A 117 -0.18 -10.36 -1.16
C THR A 117 0.78 -10.27 0.02
N VAL A 118 0.32 -9.93 1.23
CA VAL A 118 1.14 -10.10 2.43
C VAL A 118 1.48 -11.59 2.55
N PRO A 119 2.76 -12.01 2.40
CA PRO A 119 3.13 -13.38 2.64
C PRO A 119 2.97 -13.59 4.15
N VAL A 120 1.86 -14.21 4.55
CA VAL A 120 1.83 -14.93 5.81
C VAL A 120 2.96 -15.95 5.68
N ALA A 121 3.95 -15.88 6.58
CA ALA A 121 5.05 -16.83 6.65
C ALA A 121 4.51 -18.26 6.45
N PRO A 122 5.22 -19.16 5.73
CA PRO A 122 4.71 -20.50 5.47
C PRO A 122 4.54 -21.24 6.81
N GLY A 123 3.31 -21.27 7.30
CA GLY A 123 2.99 -21.81 8.62
C GLY A 123 1.77 -21.19 9.32
N ALA A 124 0.71 -20.82 8.59
CA ALA A 124 -0.65 -20.71 9.12
C ALA A 124 -1.62 -20.28 8.00
N GLY A 125 -2.23 -21.25 7.31
CA GLY A 125 -3.30 -20.96 6.36
C GLY A 125 -4.55 -20.37 7.04
N ALA A 126 -5.52 -19.88 6.27
CA ALA A 126 -6.78 -19.31 6.79
C ALA A 126 -7.55 -20.25 7.75
N ALA A 127 -7.37 -21.57 7.62
CA ALA A 127 -7.90 -22.57 8.56
C ALA A 127 -7.32 -22.43 9.98
N ASP A 128 -6.06 -22.00 10.08
CA ASP A 128 -5.26 -21.87 11.29
C ASP A 128 -5.64 -20.60 12.08
N ALA A 129 -5.94 -19.50 11.36
CA ALA A 129 -6.48 -18.28 11.95
C ALA A 129 -7.89 -18.51 12.53
N LYS A 130 -8.76 -19.23 11.82
CA LYS A 130 -10.10 -19.59 12.29
C LYS A 130 -10.04 -20.50 13.54
N ALA A 131 -9.11 -21.46 13.57
CA ALA A 131 -8.91 -22.35 14.72
C ALA A 131 -8.45 -21.58 15.98
N ARG A 132 -7.50 -20.64 15.84
CA ARG A 132 -7.00 -19.80 16.94
C ARG A 132 -8.09 -18.88 17.48
N LEU A 133 -8.89 -18.27 16.61
CA LEU A 133 -10.03 -17.44 17.02
C LEU A 133 -11.09 -18.29 17.77
N GLY A 134 -11.42 -19.47 17.26
CA GLY A 134 -12.36 -20.39 17.91
C GLY A 134 -11.87 -20.93 19.27
N ALA A 135 -10.56 -21.15 19.43
CA ALA A 135 -9.97 -21.52 20.72
C ALA A 135 -10.07 -20.37 21.73
N LYS A 136 -9.81 -19.13 21.29
CA LYS A 136 -9.85 -17.95 22.14
C LYS A 136 -11.27 -17.59 22.60
N ILE A 137 -12.27 -17.73 21.72
CA ILE A 137 -13.69 -17.54 22.06
C ILE A 137 -14.14 -18.57 23.12
N ARG A 138 -13.77 -19.85 22.97
CA ARG A 138 -14.13 -20.89 23.96
C ARG A 138 -13.48 -20.65 25.32
N ALA A 139 -12.20 -20.25 25.34
CA ALA A 139 -11.51 -19.89 26.59
C ALA A 139 -12.16 -18.67 27.29
N MET A 140 -12.70 -17.73 26.51
CA MET A 140 -13.42 -16.58 27.06
C MET A 140 -14.80 -16.98 27.60
N GLN A 141 -15.51 -17.87 26.92
CA GLN A 141 -16.79 -18.42 27.38
C GLN A 141 -16.64 -19.27 28.65
N THR A 142 -15.56 -20.05 28.79
CA THR A 142 -15.30 -20.81 30.03
C THR A 142 -14.96 -19.90 31.21
N ARG A 143 -14.21 -18.81 30.99
CA ARG A 143 -13.94 -17.79 32.01
C ARG A 143 -15.21 -17.08 32.46
N VAL A 144 -16.02 -16.60 31.52
CA VAL A 144 -17.30 -15.94 31.84
C VAL A 144 -18.25 -16.89 32.57
N ARG A 145 -18.27 -18.19 32.23
CA ARG A 145 -19.04 -19.20 32.98
C ARG A 145 -18.48 -19.48 34.37
N ALA A 146 -17.17 -19.51 34.54
CA ALA A 146 -16.53 -19.70 35.83
C ALA A 146 -16.75 -18.48 36.75
N GLU A 147 -16.69 -17.27 36.20
CA GLU A 147 -17.01 -16.01 36.88
C GLU A 147 -18.51 -15.94 37.24
N ALA A 148 -19.40 -16.40 36.35
CA ALA A 148 -20.83 -16.52 36.64
C ALA A 148 -21.16 -17.61 37.68
N GLY A 149 -20.37 -18.69 37.74
CA GLY A 149 -20.47 -19.73 38.78
C GLY A 149 -19.94 -19.26 40.13
N SER A 150 -18.81 -18.54 40.14
CA SER A 150 -18.24 -17.94 41.35
C SER A 150 -19.10 -16.83 41.94
N SER A 151 -19.89 -16.14 41.11
CA SER A 151 -20.84 -15.10 41.57
C SER A 151 -22.15 -15.69 42.13
N ALA A 152 -22.40 -17.00 41.95
CA ALA A 152 -23.60 -17.68 42.45
C ALA A 152 -23.38 -18.41 43.79
N GLU A 153 -22.14 -18.73 44.16
CA GLU A 153 -21.81 -19.38 45.44
C GLU A 153 -21.56 -18.39 46.60
N ASP A 154 -21.30 -17.10 46.31
CA ASP A 154 -21.07 -16.05 47.33
C ASP A 154 -22.37 -15.30 47.72
N ASN A 155 -23.54 -15.79 47.28
CA ASN A 155 -24.85 -15.25 47.64
C ASN A 155 -25.85 -16.39 47.91
N ALA A 156 -25.61 -17.16 48.97
CA ALA A 156 -26.62 -17.97 49.63
C ALA A 156 -26.55 -17.69 51.15
N PRO A 157 -27.70 -17.43 51.81
CA PRO A 157 -27.78 -17.00 53.21
C PRO A 157 -27.44 -18.09 54.23
#